data_AF-A0A7J9BNE2-F1
#
_entry.id   AF-A0A7J9BNE2-F1
#
_cell.length_a   1.000
_cell.length_b   1.000
_cell.length_c   1.000
_cell.angle_alpha   90.00
_cell.angle_beta   90.00
_cell.angle_gamma   90.00
#
_symmetry.space_group_name_H-M   'P 1'
#
loop_
_entity.id
_entity.type
_entity.pdbx_description
1 polymer ?
#
loop_
_entity_poly.entity_id
_entity_poly.type
_entity_poly.pdbx_seq_one_letter_code
_entity_poly.pdbx_strand_id
1 'polypeptide(L)'
;MNKISSTSLIGGAVVVAMAVGLYLGVAKRGLPPEGLGMGLWRKIKRKKKPLRVYMDGCFDMMHYGHCNALRQARAVGDQLVVGVVSDAEIIANKGPPVTPMHERMIMVKAVKWVDEVISDAPYAITEDFMKKLFDEYKMDYIIHGDDPCVLPDGTDAYAVAKKAGRFKQIKRTEGISSTDIVGRMLLCVRERSVSDSHNHSSLQRQFSHGHSQKLEDGGSGSRSGTRVSHFLPTSRRIVQFSNGKGPGPNAHIVYIDGAFDLFHAGHVEILRVARELGDFLLVGTHNDQTISAKRGTHRPIMNLHERSLSVLACRYVDEVIIGAPWEVSKDMVSTILWFNLLRLIFF
;
A
#
# COMPACT_ATOMS: atom_id res chain seq x y z
N MET A 1 44.22 34.48 22.73
CA MET A 1 43.46 35.71 23.03
C MET A 1 42.87 36.23 21.72
N ASN A 2 41.53 36.21 21.63
CA ASN A 2 40.60 37.15 20.97
C ASN A 2 41.17 38.10 19.88
N LYS A 3 40.54 38.32 18.71
CA LYS A 3 39.10 38.36 18.40
C LYS A 3 38.85 38.40 16.88
N ILE A 4 37.64 38.01 16.54
CA ILE A 4 36.96 37.85 15.24
C ILE A 4 36.42 39.19 14.69
N SER A 5 36.24 39.33 13.37
CA SER A 5 35.02 39.82 12.67
C SER A 5 35.35 40.19 11.21
N SER A 6 34.94 39.40 10.20
CA SER A 6 33.68 39.46 9.43
C SER A 6 33.82 40.27 8.13
N THR A 7 33.67 39.60 6.99
CA THR A 7 33.41 40.22 5.68
C THR A 7 32.41 39.37 4.91
N SER A 8 31.34 40.03 4.46
CA SER A 8 30.19 39.49 3.73
C SER A 8 30.37 39.59 2.20
N LEU A 9 29.43 38.94 1.51
CA LEU A 9 29.38 38.57 0.08
C LEU A 9 29.64 39.68 -0.94
N ILE A 10 30.27 39.31 -2.07
CA ILE A 10 30.11 39.97 -3.38
C ILE A 10 29.82 38.89 -4.43
N GLY A 11 28.74 39.08 -5.19
CA GLY A 11 28.25 38.18 -6.25
C GLY A 11 29.18 38.12 -7.46
N GLY A 12 29.32 36.91 -8.02
CA GLY A 12 30.07 36.66 -9.24
C GLY A 12 29.16 36.56 -10.46
N ALA A 13 29.39 37.44 -11.44
CA ALA A 13 28.92 37.28 -12.82
C ALA A 13 29.99 36.53 -13.62
N VAL A 14 29.60 35.45 -14.30
CA VAL A 14 30.49 34.67 -15.19
C VAL A 14 30.25 35.09 -16.63
N VAL A 15 31.27 35.70 -17.24
CA VAL A 15 31.33 36.04 -18.67
C VAL A 15 31.87 34.85 -19.45
N VAL A 16 31.13 34.38 -20.46
CA VAL A 16 31.55 33.33 -21.40
C VAL A 16 32.15 33.99 -22.65
N ALA A 17 33.42 33.71 -22.94
CA ALA A 17 34.09 34.13 -24.18
C ALA A 17 34.14 32.97 -25.18
N MET A 18 33.58 33.18 -26.38
CA MET A 18 33.75 32.30 -27.55
C MET A 18 35.06 32.65 -28.26
N ALA A 19 35.90 31.66 -28.55
CA ALA A 19 37.05 31.79 -29.43
C ALA A 19 36.75 31.17 -30.79
N VAL A 20 36.70 32.01 -31.83
CA VAL A 20 36.74 31.62 -33.25
C VAL A 20 38.19 31.64 -33.69
N GLY A 21 38.73 30.50 -34.12
CA GLY A 21 40.07 30.39 -34.69
C GLY A 21 39.98 29.86 -36.13
N LEU A 22 40.33 30.72 -37.09
CA LEU A 22 40.44 30.42 -38.52
C LEU A 22 41.92 30.58 -38.87
N TYR A 23 42.61 29.52 -39.30
CA TYR A 23 43.88 29.65 -40.03
C TYR A 23 44.12 28.49 -41.00
N LEU A 24 44.64 28.88 -42.17
CA LEU A 24 44.72 28.16 -43.43
C LEU A 24 45.88 27.15 -43.53
N GLY A 25 45.55 25.99 -44.11
CA GLY A 25 46.28 25.21 -45.13
C GLY A 25 47.80 24.97 -45.07
N VAL A 26 48.19 23.70 -44.96
CA VAL A 26 49.20 23.05 -45.83
C VAL A 26 48.80 21.58 -46.07
N ALA A 27 48.71 21.20 -47.34
CA ALA A 27 48.43 19.85 -47.81
C ALA A 27 49.62 18.89 -47.60
N LYS A 28 49.36 17.65 -47.17
CA LYS A 28 50.15 16.46 -47.53
C LYS A 28 49.33 15.17 -47.46
N ARG A 29 49.27 14.54 -48.64
CA ARG A 29 48.83 13.18 -49.04
C ARG A 29 48.69 12.11 -47.93
N GLY A 30 47.56 11.39 -47.99
CA GLY A 30 47.36 10.07 -47.39
C GLY A 30 45.91 9.59 -47.54
N LEU A 31 45.56 8.99 -48.68
CA LEU A 31 44.31 8.24 -48.84
C LEU A 31 44.35 6.98 -47.95
N PRO A 32 43.34 6.66 -47.12
CA PRO A 32 43.15 5.31 -46.64
C PRO A 32 42.38 4.49 -47.69
N PRO A 33 42.62 3.17 -47.74
CA PRO A 33 42.14 2.31 -48.81
C PRO A 33 40.63 2.04 -48.69
N GLU A 34 40.00 1.87 -49.85
CA GLU A 34 38.66 1.32 -49.98
C GLU A 34 38.59 -0.10 -49.39
N GLY A 35 37.54 -0.35 -48.61
CA GLY A 35 37.14 -1.70 -48.22
C GLY A 35 37.23 -1.97 -46.72
N LEU A 36 36.18 -1.59 -45.97
CA LEU A 36 35.60 -2.46 -44.94
C LEU A 36 34.26 -1.89 -44.44
N GLY A 37 33.18 -2.59 -44.74
CA GLY A 37 31.96 -2.66 -43.93
C GLY A 37 31.30 -1.34 -43.52
N MET A 38 30.32 -0.91 -44.31
CA MET A 38 29.18 -0.13 -43.82
C MET A 38 28.36 -1.04 -42.87
N GLY A 39 28.93 -1.34 -41.70
CA GLY A 39 28.30 -2.10 -40.63
C GLY A 39 27.40 -1.16 -39.86
N LEU A 40 26.11 -1.34 -40.03
CA LEU A 40 25.03 -0.74 -39.26
C LEU A 40 25.24 -1.00 -37.75
N TRP A 41 25.74 -0.02 -36.99
CA TRP A 41 25.83 -0.10 -35.52
C TRP A 41 24.43 0.07 -34.90
N ARG A 42 23.55 -0.90 -35.10
CA ARG A 42 22.28 -1.01 -34.38
C ARG A 42 22.58 -1.64 -33.01
N LYS A 43 22.81 -0.82 -31.99
CA LYS A 43 22.83 -1.28 -30.58
C LYS A 43 21.50 -1.95 -30.24
N ILE A 44 21.44 -3.27 -30.34
CA ILE A 44 20.32 -4.06 -29.83
C ILE A 44 20.36 -3.93 -28.30
N LYS A 45 19.54 -3.05 -27.72
CA LYS A 45 19.29 -3.03 -26.28
C LYS A 45 18.63 -4.36 -25.91
N ARG A 46 19.40 -5.33 -25.40
CA ARG A 46 18.86 -6.53 -24.74
C ARG A 46 17.92 -6.04 -23.63
N LYS A 47 16.61 -6.31 -23.77
CA LYS A 47 15.66 -6.08 -22.67
C LYS A 47 16.14 -6.91 -21.48
N LYS A 48 16.40 -6.27 -20.34
CA LYS A 48 16.69 -6.98 -19.08
C LYS A 48 15.47 -7.83 -18.73
N LYS A 49 15.70 -9.08 -18.29
CA LYS A 49 14.64 -9.94 -17.76
C LYS A 49 14.02 -9.24 -16.54
N PRO A 50 12.67 -9.20 -16.41
CA PRO A 50 12.03 -8.61 -15.25
C PRO A 50 12.41 -9.36 -13.98
N LEU A 51 12.72 -8.62 -12.91
CA LEU A 51 13.01 -9.17 -11.59
C LEU A 51 11.69 -9.61 -10.93
N ARG A 52 11.50 -10.91 -10.73
CA ARG A 52 10.26 -11.47 -10.14
C ARG A 52 10.47 -11.72 -8.65
N VAL A 53 9.55 -11.23 -7.82
CA VAL A 53 9.60 -11.42 -6.37
C VAL A 53 8.35 -12.14 -5.88
N TYR A 54 8.54 -12.99 -4.87
CA TYR A 54 7.48 -13.75 -4.21
C TYR A 54 7.25 -13.20 -2.80
N MET A 55 5.99 -13.09 -2.38
CA MET A 55 5.61 -12.85 -1.00
C MET A 55 4.40 -13.70 -0.66
N ASP A 56 4.38 -14.32 0.50
CA ASP A 56 3.27 -15.11 0.96
C ASP A 56 2.73 -14.63 2.31
N GLY A 57 1.54 -15.13 2.63
CA GLY A 57 0.92 -14.87 3.89
C GLY A 57 -0.50 -15.41 3.96
N CYS A 58 -1.05 -15.37 5.16
CA CYS A 58 -2.45 -15.72 5.36
C CYS A 58 -3.36 -14.68 4.72
N PHE A 59 -3.02 -13.38 4.84
CA PHE A 59 -3.87 -12.25 4.44
C PHE A 59 -5.28 -12.30 5.06
N ASP A 60 -5.37 -12.81 6.29
CA ASP A 60 -6.63 -12.87 7.04
C ASP A 60 -6.96 -11.50 7.64
N MET A 61 -8.22 -11.08 7.53
CA MET A 61 -8.67 -9.73 7.89
C MET A 61 -7.78 -8.64 7.26
N MET A 62 -7.59 -8.74 5.94
CA MET A 62 -6.66 -7.88 5.19
C MET A 62 -6.94 -6.39 5.41
N HIS A 63 -5.87 -5.59 5.48
CA HIS A 63 -5.92 -4.17 5.85
C HIS A 63 -4.77 -3.40 5.17
N TYR A 64 -4.78 -2.06 5.26
CA TYR A 64 -3.79 -1.21 4.58
C TYR A 64 -2.31 -1.55 4.92
N GLY A 65 -2.04 -2.11 6.12
CA GLY A 65 -0.72 -2.64 6.47
C GLY A 65 -0.23 -3.77 5.54
N HIS A 66 -1.10 -4.73 5.19
CA HIS A 66 -0.81 -5.76 4.20
C HIS A 66 -0.59 -5.14 2.82
N CYS A 67 -1.45 -4.20 2.42
CA CYS A 67 -1.31 -3.49 1.15
C CYS A 67 0.03 -2.73 1.05
N ASN A 68 0.48 -2.09 2.13
CA ASN A 68 1.79 -1.43 2.17
C ASN A 68 2.95 -2.42 2.14
N ALA A 69 2.80 -3.61 2.74
CA ALA A 69 3.79 -4.68 2.62
C ALA A 69 3.94 -5.14 1.16
N LEU A 70 2.81 -5.39 0.48
CA LEU A 70 2.79 -5.73 -0.94
C LEU A 70 3.36 -4.61 -1.82
N ARG A 71 3.07 -3.33 -1.51
CA ARG A 71 3.68 -2.18 -2.16
C ARG A 71 5.21 -2.18 -2.03
N GLN A 72 5.72 -2.42 -0.82
CA GLN A 72 7.16 -2.48 -0.56
C GLN A 72 7.79 -3.67 -1.30
N ALA A 73 7.17 -4.84 -1.29
CA ALA A 73 7.63 -6.01 -2.02
C ALA A 73 7.69 -5.73 -3.53
N ARG A 74 6.63 -5.15 -4.10
CA ARG A 74 6.60 -4.75 -5.52
C ARG A 74 7.64 -3.70 -5.87
N ALA A 75 8.11 -2.89 -4.91
CA ALA A 75 9.19 -1.93 -5.15
C ALA A 75 10.59 -2.57 -5.16
N VAL A 76 10.73 -3.80 -4.64
CA VAL A 76 11.98 -4.57 -4.71
C VAL A 76 12.17 -5.24 -6.07
N GLY A 77 11.07 -5.58 -6.76
CA GLY A 77 11.05 -6.28 -8.05
C GLY A 77 10.33 -5.51 -9.17
N ASP A 78 10.35 -6.08 -10.37
CA ASP A 78 9.54 -5.63 -11.51
C ASP A 78 8.18 -6.35 -11.56
N GLN A 79 8.03 -7.50 -10.91
CA GLN A 79 6.78 -8.26 -10.81
C GLN A 79 6.63 -8.88 -9.42
N LEU A 80 5.45 -8.78 -8.83
CA LEU A 80 5.11 -9.37 -7.54
C LEU A 80 4.11 -10.53 -7.71
N VAL A 81 4.55 -11.73 -7.32
CA VAL A 81 3.71 -12.92 -7.19
C VAL A 81 3.39 -13.14 -5.72
N VAL A 82 2.11 -13.33 -5.40
CA VAL A 82 1.66 -13.49 -4.01
C VAL A 82 1.11 -14.88 -3.75
N GLY A 83 1.68 -15.59 -2.78
CA GLY A 83 1.15 -16.87 -2.29
C GLY A 83 0.11 -16.65 -1.20
N VAL A 84 -1.09 -17.19 -1.38
CA VAL A 84 -2.13 -17.19 -0.34
C VAL A 84 -2.15 -18.55 0.34
N VAL A 85 -1.81 -18.56 1.61
CA VAL A 85 -1.72 -19.81 2.40
C VAL A 85 -3.12 -20.42 2.57
N SER A 86 -3.23 -21.75 2.43
CA SER A 86 -4.51 -22.46 2.53
C SER A 86 -5.08 -22.43 3.95
N ASP A 87 -6.39 -22.66 4.09
CA ASP A 87 -7.04 -22.72 5.41
C ASP A 87 -6.49 -23.88 6.26
N ALA A 88 -6.18 -25.03 5.63
CA ALA A 88 -5.60 -26.19 6.31
C ALA A 88 -4.19 -25.91 6.86
N GLU A 89 -3.33 -25.29 6.06
CA GLU A 89 -1.99 -24.87 6.47
C GLU A 89 -2.04 -23.84 7.60
N ILE A 90 -2.98 -22.89 7.52
CA ILE A 90 -3.23 -21.92 8.58
C ILE A 90 -3.62 -22.61 9.89
N ILE A 91 -4.59 -23.51 9.86
CA ILE A 91 -5.09 -24.23 11.05
C ILE A 91 -3.96 -25.03 11.70
N ALA A 92 -3.13 -25.70 10.90
CA ALA A 92 -2.04 -26.52 11.41
C ALA A 92 -0.93 -25.71 12.13
N ASN A 93 -0.69 -24.47 11.71
CA ASN A 93 0.45 -23.67 12.19
C ASN A 93 0.06 -22.59 13.21
N LYS A 94 -1.19 -22.17 13.25
CA LYS A 94 -1.66 -21.11 14.16
C LYS A 94 -3.04 -21.42 14.74
N GLY A 95 -4.07 -20.78 14.20
CA GLY A 95 -5.47 -21.00 14.49
C GLY A 95 -6.29 -20.74 13.22
N PRO A 96 -7.58 -21.12 13.21
CA PRO A 96 -8.43 -21.01 12.04
C PRO A 96 -8.51 -19.55 11.54
N PRO A 97 -8.50 -19.30 10.23
CA PRO A 97 -8.67 -17.96 9.71
C PRO A 97 -10.13 -17.51 9.88
N VAL A 98 -10.33 -16.20 10.07
CA VAL A 98 -11.69 -15.62 10.12
C VAL A 98 -12.28 -15.55 8.71
N THR A 99 -11.44 -15.17 7.74
CA THR A 99 -11.83 -15.04 6.33
C THR A 99 -11.47 -16.31 5.56
N PRO A 100 -12.44 -16.96 4.87
CA PRO A 100 -12.18 -18.16 4.10
C PRO A 100 -11.25 -17.86 2.92
N MET A 101 -10.54 -18.89 2.45
CA MET A 101 -9.52 -18.72 1.42
C MET A 101 -9.98 -17.97 0.16
N HIS A 102 -11.19 -18.24 -0.34
CA HIS A 102 -11.70 -17.58 -1.53
C HIS A 102 -11.84 -16.06 -1.37
N GLU A 103 -12.23 -15.58 -0.20
CA GLU A 103 -12.30 -14.14 0.10
C GLU A 103 -10.90 -13.52 0.21
N ARG A 104 -9.96 -14.23 0.85
CA ARG A 104 -8.55 -13.81 0.94
C ARG A 104 -7.92 -13.67 -0.45
N MET A 105 -8.23 -14.61 -1.35
CA MET A 105 -7.81 -14.55 -2.75
C MET A 105 -8.38 -13.33 -3.49
N ILE A 106 -9.67 -13.02 -3.30
CA ILE A 106 -10.29 -11.81 -3.88
C ILE A 106 -9.57 -10.56 -3.41
N MET A 107 -9.31 -10.46 -2.10
CA MET A 107 -8.65 -9.31 -1.49
C MET A 107 -7.24 -9.11 -2.01
N VAL A 108 -6.43 -10.17 -2.06
CA VAL A 108 -5.05 -10.10 -2.55
C VAL A 108 -5.00 -9.74 -4.04
N LYS A 109 -5.86 -10.36 -4.86
CA LYS A 109 -5.98 -10.03 -6.30
C LYS A 109 -6.39 -8.58 -6.51
N ALA A 110 -7.19 -7.99 -5.61
CA ALA A 110 -7.63 -6.61 -5.73
C ALA A 110 -6.52 -5.59 -5.47
N VAL A 111 -5.39 -5.96 -4.86
CA VAL A 111 -4.30 -5.01 -4.59
C VAL A 111 -3.56 -4.68 -5.88
N LYS A 112 -3.37 -3.38 -6.15
CA LYS A 112 -2.80 -2.88 -7.41
C LYS A 112 -1.32 -3.16 -7.64
N TRP A 113 -0.60 -3.52 -6.59
CA TRP A 113 0.82 -3.89 -6.67
C TRP A 113 1.05 -5.39 -6.92
N VAL A 114 -0.01 -6.20 -6.90
CA VAL A 114 0.05 -7.65 -7.09
C VAL A 114 -0.13 -7.97 -8.57
N ASP A 115 0.82 -8.71 -9.16
CA ASP A 115 0.76 -9.07 -10.58
C ASP A 115 0.14 -10.47 -10.76
N GLU A 116 0.52 -11.44 -9.92
CA GLU A 116 0.03 -12.82 -9.97
C GLU A 116 -0.28 -13.33 -8.55
N VAL A 117 -1.21 -14.29 -8.43
CA VAL A 117 -1.57 -14.89 -7.14
C VAL A 117 -1.54 -16.42 -7.26
N ILE A 118 -0.83 -17.08 -6.34
CA ILE A 118 -0.75 -18.53 -6.20
C ILE A 118 -1.68 -18.94 -5.05
N SER A 119 -2.61 -19.85 -5.33
CA SER A 119 -3.42 -20.48 -4.29
C SER A 119 -2.66 -21.61 -3.60
N ASP A 120 -3.09 -21.96 -2.39
CA ASP A 120 -2.63 -23.13 -1.66
C ASP A 120 -1.11 -23.12 -1.42
N ALA A 121 -0.56 -21.94 -1.14
CA ALA A 121 0.82 -21.82 -0.74
C ALA A 121 1.04 -22.54 0.62
N PRO A 122 2.17 -23.24 0.80
CA PRO A 122 2.52 -23.82 2.10
C PRO A 122 2.79 -22.70 3.12
N TYR A 123 2.63 -23.00 4.40
CA TYR A 123 2.95 -22.02 5.46
C TYR A 123 4.46 -21.77 5.60
N ALA A 124 5.27 -22.81 5.36
CA ALA A 124 6.74 -22.73 5.41
C ALA A 124 7.34 -22.86 4.01
N ILE A 125 8.46 -22.17 3.77
CA ILE A 125 9.23 -22.34 2.55
C ILE A 125 10.09 -23.60 2.68
N THR A 126 9.54 -24.74 2.24
CA THR A 126 10.26 -26.01 2.15
C THR A 126 11.25 -26.02 0.99
N GLU A 127 12.22 -26.94 0.99
CA GLU A 127 13.17 -27.06 -0.12
C GLU A 127 12.47 -27.35 -1.46
N ASP A 128 11.43 -28.17 -1.46
CA ASP A 128 10.69 -28.53 -2.66
C ASP A 128 9.86 -27.37 -3.20
N PHE A 129 9.20 -26.63 -2.30
CA PHE A 129 8.50 -25.41 -2.72
C PHE A 129 9.47 -24.32 -3.17
N MET A 130 10.64 -24.22 -2.53
CA MET A 130 11.70 -23.32 -2.95
C MET A 130 12.16 -23.64 -4.38
N LYS A 131 12.43 -24.91 -4.70
CA LYS A 131 12.74 -25.34 -6.08
C LYS A 131 11.61 -24.95 -7.03
N LYS A 132 10.35 -25.21 -6.68
CA LYS A 132 9.20 -24.80 -7.50
C LYS A 132 9.19 -23.28 -7.78
N LEU A 133 9.41 -22.45 -6.76
CA LEU A 133 9.46 -20.99 -6.91
C LEU A 133 10.57 -20.52 -7.87
N PHE A 134 11.77 -21.07 -7.75
CA PHE A 134 12.93 -20.63 -8.55
C PHE A 134 12.98 -21.29 -9.94
N ASP A 135 12.65 -22.57 -10.03
CA ASP A 135 12.79 -23.36 -11.26
C ASP A 135 11.55 -23.29 -12.15
N GLU A 136 10.34 -23.31 -11.59
CA GLU A 136 9.10 -23.23 -12.38
C GLU A 136 8.62 -21.78 -12.51
N TYR A 137 8.41 -21.11 -11.37
CA TYR A 137 7.86 -19.74 -11.37
C TYR A 137 8.90 -18.66 -11.71
N LYS A 138 10.18 -19.02 -11.79
CA LYS A 138 11.30 -18.14 -12.11
C LYS A 138 11.39 -16.91 -11.20
N MET A 139 11.11 -17.09 -9.91
CA MET A 139 11.31 -16.07 -8.88
C MET A 139 12.79 -15.75 -8.68
N ASP A 140 13.11 -14.57 -8.20
CA ASP A 140 14.49 -14.14 -7.91
C ASP A 140 14.73 -14.00 -6.39
N TYR A 141 13.71 -13.54 -5.66
CA TYR A 141 13.74 -13.36 -4.20
C TYR A 141 12.39 -13.65 -3.56
N ILE A 142 12.43 -14.10 -2.31
CA ILE A 142 11.30 -14.19 -1.38
C ILE A 142 11.35 -12.96 -0.46
N ILE A 143 10.23 -12.27 -0.33
CA ILE A 143 10.10 -11.04 0.45
C ILE A 143 9.13 -11.30 1.60
N HIS A 144 9.50 -10.90 2.82
CA HIS A 144 8.61 -10.93 3.97
C HIS A 144 8.89 -9.76 4.91
N GLY A 145 7.98 -9.52 5.86
CA GLY A 145 8.18 -8.58 6.96
C GLY A 145 9.37 -8.97 7.86
N ASP A 146 9.76 -8.02 8.71
CA ASP A 146 10.78 -8.16 9.75
C ASP A 146 10.29 -8.87 11.03
N ASP A 147 9.00 -9.18 11.11
CA ASP A 147 8.42 -10.00 12.17
C ASP A 147 8.92 -11.45 12.11
N PRO A 148 9.26 -12.08 13.26
CA PRO A 148 9.58 -13.51 13.31
C PRO A 148 8.38 -14.35 12.85
N CYS A 149 8.61 -15.24 11.88
CA CYS A 149 7.63 -16.23 11.45
C CYS A 149 8.07 -17.59 11.92
N VAL A 150 7.54 -18.01 13.07
CA VAL A 150 7.90 -19.29 13.71
C VAL A 150 6.84 -20.35 13.46
N LEU A 151 7.30 -21.57 13.23
CA LEU A 151 6.47 -22.77 13.16
C LEU A 151 6.15 -23.28 14.58
N PRO A 152 5.20 -24.22 14.74
CA PRO A 152 4.86 -24.79 16.05
C PRO A 152 6.02 -25.42 16.81
N ASP A 153 7.07 -25.87 16.10
CA ASP A 153 8.30 -26.41 16.68
C ASP A 153 9.34 -25.33 17.04
N GLY A 154 9.03 -24.05 16.84
CA GLY A 154 9.89 -22.90 17.09
C GLY A 154 10.90 -22.58 15.99
N THR A 155 10.91 -23.34 14.89
CA THR A 155 11.80 -23.07 13.76
C THR A 155 11.29 -21.94 12.87
N ASP A 156 12.19 -21.30 12.13
CA ASP A 156 11.88 -20.18 11.24
C ASP A 156 11.34 -20.68 9.89
N ALA A 157 10.10 -20.27 9.55
CA ALA A 157 9.41 -20.67 8.33
C ALA A 157 10.17 -20.31 7.03
N TYR A 158 11.14 -19.39 7.10
CA TYR A 158 11.96 -18.93 5.98
C TYR A 158 13.44 -19.31 6.10
N ALA A 159 13.81 -20.20 7.03
CA ALA A 159 15.20 -20.58 7.28
C ALA A 159 15.96 -21.02 6.01
N VAL A 160 15.31 -21.84 5.18
CA VAL A 160 15.88 -22.35 3.92
C VAL A 160 16.19 -21.20 2.94
N ALA A 161 15.23 -20.29 2.75
CA ALA A 161 15.37 -19.13 1.87
C ALA A 161 16.46 -18.15 2.36
N LYS A 162 16.56 -17.96 3.68
CA LYS A 162 17.59 -17.14 4.33
C LYS A 162 18.98 -17.74 4.14
N LYS A 163 19.15 -19.05 4.38
CA LYS A 163 20.40 -19.77 4.17
C LYS A 163 20.87 -19.73 2.71
N ALA A 164 19.93 -19.74 1.76
CA ALA A 164 20.22 -19.61 0.34
C ALA A 164 20.55 -18.18 -0.13
N GLY A 165 20.48 -17.17 0.74
CA GLY A 165 20.68 -15.76 0.36
C GLY A 165 19.60 -15.22 -0.57
N ARG A 166 18.40 -15.84 -0.57
CA ARG A 166 17.27 -15.50 -1.45
C ARG A 166 16.12 -14.81 -0.73
N PHE A 167 16.31 -14.43 0.53
CA PHE A 167 15.32 -13.75 1.35
C PHE A 167 15.63 -12.26 1.49
N LYS A 168 14.63 -11.39 1.37
CA LYS A 168 14.73 -9.95 1.64
C LYS A 168 13.64 -9.50 2.59
N GLN A 169 13.99 -8.57 3.48
CA GLN A 169 13.09 -8.03 4.47
C GLN A 169 12.52 -6.67 4.04
N ILE A 170 11.28 -6.43 4.41
CA ILE A 170 10.62 -5.12 4.35
C ILE A 170 10.11 -4.75 5.75
N LYS A 171 9.86 -3.46 5.97
CA LYS A 171 9.43 -2.97 7.27
C LYS A 171 7.95 -3.21 7.51
N ARG A 172 7.60 -3.62 8.72
CA ARG A 172 6.22 -3.62 9.22
C ARG A 172 5.60 -2.22 9.13
N THR A 173 4.28 -2.17 8.91
CA THR A 173 3.52 -0.92 8.90
C THR A 173 3.07 -0.58 10.32
N GLU A 174 3.54 0.55 10.84
CA GLU A 174 3.15 1.07 12.16
C GLU A 174 1.68 1.47 12.23
N GLY A 175 1.06 1.19 13.39
CA GLY A 175 -0.30 1.64 13.73
C GLY A 175 -1.43 0.73 13.24
N ILE A 176 -1.13 -0.48 12.76
CA ILE A 176 -2.16 -1.47 12.40
C ILE A 176 -1.69 -2.93 12.55
N SER A 177 -2.60 -3.78 13.02
CA SER A 177 -2.47 -5.24 12.98
C SER A 177 -3.86 -5.89 13.02
N SER A 178 -3.98 -7.15 12.61
CA SER A 178 -5.23 -7.90 12.78
C SER A 178 -5.65 -7.98 14.26
N THR A 179 -4.69 -8.12 15.19
CA THR A 179 -4.93 -8.10 16.64
C THR A 179 -5.50 -6.76 17.11
N ASP A 180 -4.94 -5.65 16.62
CA ASP A 180 -5.46 -4.30 16.91
C ASP A 180 -6.89 -4.15 16.40
N ILE A 181 -7.17 -4.53 15.15
CA ILE A 181 -8.52 -4.50 14.58
C ILE A 181 -9.51 -5.32 15.41
N VAL A 182 -9.14 -6.55 15.80
CA VAL A 182 -9.98 -7.40 16.66
C VAL A 182 -10.22 -6.72 18.01
N GLY A 183 -9.20 -6.13 18.62
CA GLY A 183 -9.32 -5.34 19.84
C GLY A 183 -10.33 -4.21 19.71
N ARG A 184 -10.28 -3.45 18.60
CA ARG A 184 -11.26 -2.39 18.31
C ARG A 184 -12.68 -2.93 18.17
N MET A 185 -12.88 -4.08 17.51
CA MET A 185 -14.20 -4.71 17.40
C MET A 185 -14.74 -5.15 18.76
N LEU A 186 -13.91 -5.74 19.62
CA LEU A 186 -14.30 -6.18 20.96
C LEU A 186 -14.74 -5.00 21.85
N LEU A 187 -14.05 -3.86 21.77
CA LEU A 187 -14.44 -2.64 22.46
C LEU A 187 -15.82 -2.15 22.01
N CYS A 188 -16.11 -2.20 20.72
CA CYS A 188 -17.41 -1.80 20.17
C CYS A 188 -18.57 -2.69 20.66
N VAL A 189 -18.33 -3.99 20.88
CA VAL A 189 -19.34 -4.91 21.44
C VAL A 189 -19.56 -4.64 22.93
N ARG A 190 -18.47 -4.40 23.68
CA ARG A 190 -18.55 -4.12 25.12
C ARG A 190 -19.34 -2.84 25.42
N GLU A 191 -19.11 -1.77 24.67
CA GLU A 191 -19.81 -0.50 24.92
C GLU A 191 -21.32 -0.60 24.65
N ARG A 192 -21.74 -1.39 23.65
CA ARG A 192 -23.17 -1.71 23.43
C ARG A 192 -23.79 -2.41 24.63
N SER A 193 -23.08 -3.37 25.23
CA SER A 193 -23.60 -4.09 26.41
C SER A 193 -23.77 -3.18 27.64
N VAL A 194 -22.95 -2.11 27.76
CA VAL A 194 -23.05 -1.13 28.85
C VAL A 194 -24.17 -0.11 28.59
N SER A 195 -24.41 0.28 27.33
CA SER A 195 -25.56 1.15 27.00
C SER A 195 -26.89 0.42 27.17
N ASP A 196 -26.91 -0.90 26.98
CA ASP A 196 -28.14 -1.69 26.94
C ASP A 196 -28.47 -2.41 28.27
N SER A 197 -27.58 -2.49 29.26
CA SER A 197 -27.86 -3.23 30.51
C SER A 197 -27.04 -2.82 31.74
N HIS A 198 -27.72 -2.28 32.76
CA HIS A 198 -27.36 -2.51 34.17
C HIS A 198 -27.51 -4.01 34.49
N ASN A 199 -26.47 -4.82 34.23
CA ASN A 199 -26.16 -6.14 34.86
C ASN A 199 -25.52 -7.09 33.83
N HIS A 200 -24.19 -7.13 33.76
CA HIS A 200 -23.42 -8.40 33.69
C HIS A 200 -21.90 -8.12 33.76
N SER A 201 -21.34 -8.14 34.96
CA SER A 201 -19.90 -8.08 35.18
C SER A 201 -19.30 -9.49 35.22
N SER A 202 -18.84 -10.04 34.10
CA SER A 202 -18.11 -11.32 34.15
C SER A 202 -16.97 -11.53 33.13
N LEU A 203 -16.70 -10.61 32.20
CA LEU A 203 -15.61 -10.81 31.22
C LEU A 203 -14.30 -10.08 31.57
N GLN A 204 -14.20 -9.46 32.74
CA GLN A 204 -13.09 -8.57 33.09
C GLN A 204 -11.75 -9.26 33.44
N ARG A 205 -11.67 -10.61 33.46
CA ARG A 205 -10.51 -11.28 34.10
C ARG A 205 -9.45 -11.92 33.21
N GLN A 206 -9.57 -11.97 31.89
CA GLN A 206 -8.64 -12.79 31.09
C GLN A 206 -7.61 -12.06 30.21
N PHE A 207 -7.62 -10.73 30.12
CA PHE A 207 -6.66 -10.00 29.24
C PHE A 207 -5.82 -8.93 29.94
N SER A 208 -5.79 -8.87 31.28
CA SER A 208 -5.05 -7.84 32.03
C SER A 208 -3.69 -8.30 32.57
N HIS A 209 -2.93 -9.07 31.78
CA HIS A 209 -1.49 -9.22 31.99
C HIS A 209 -0.74 -8.59 30.81
N GLY A 210 -0.77 -7.26 30.79
CA GLY A 210 -0.07 -6.40 29.84
C GLY A 210 -0.22 -4.96 30.29
N HIS A 211 0.89 -4.25 30.41
CA HIS A 211 1.07 -3.00 31.14
C HIS A 211 0.22 -1.84 30.56
N SER A 212 -0.90 -1.50 31.20
CA SER A 212 -1.63 -0.25 30.93
C SER A 212 -1.26 0.80 31.95
N GLN A 213 -0.52 1.83 31.52
CA GLN A 213 -0.40 3.08 32.28
C GLN A 213 -1.79 3.71 32.40
N LYS A 214 -2.23 3.96 33.64
CA LYS A 214 -3.43 4.75 33.92
C LYS A 214 -3.18 6.19 33.44
N LEU A 215 -3.94 6.62 32.46
CA LEU A 215 -4.16 8.04 32.20
C LEU A 215 -5.34 8.48 33.06
N GLU A 216 -5.10 9.40 34.01
CA GLU A 216 -6.14 10.10 34.74
C GLU A 216 -6.77 11.14 33.80
N ASP A 217 -8.05 11.01 33.50
CA ASP A 217 -8.82 11.99 32.73
C ASP A 217 -9.70 12.80 33.70
N GLY A 218 -9.28 14.03 33.97
CA GLY A 218 -10.10 15.05 34.62
C GLY A 218 -10.67 15.97 33.55
N GLY A 219 -11.98 15.86 33.28
CA GLY A 219 -12.70 16.82 32.45
C GLY A 219 -13.97 16.24 31.82
N SER A 220 -15.12 16.69 32.29
CA SER A 220 -16.43 16.31 31.76
C SER A 220 -16.60 16.75 30.30
N GLY A 221 -16.88 15.78 29.43
CA GLY A 221 -17.25 16.02 28.03
C GLY A 221 -17.32 14.71 27.27
N SER A 222 -18.55 14.24 27.00
CA SER A 222 -18.83 13.03 26.23
C SER A 222 -18.04 13.00 24.91
N ARG A 223 -16.96 12.22 24.88
CA ARG A 223 -16.19 11.89 23.67
C ARG A 223 -16.53 10.48 23.23
N SER A 224 -17.77 10.28 22.78
CA SER A 224 -18.23 9.02 22.19
C SER A 224 -17.74 8.92 20.74
N GLY A 225 -16.58 8.29 20.56
CA GLY A 225 -16.02 7.93 19.27
C GLY A 225 -14.80 7.04 19.47
N THR A 226 -14.68 5.98 18.68
CA THR A 226 -13.63 4.95 18.72
C THR A 226 -12.24 5.50 18.39
N ARG A 227 -11.65 6.29 19.30
CA ARG A 227 -10.28 6.80 19.21
C ARG A 227 -9.25 5.79 19.72
N VAL A 228 -9.14 4.64 19.06
CA VAL A 228 -8.13 3.62 19.39
C VAL A 228 -7.08 3.46 18.28
N SER A 229 -7.22 4.18 17.16
CA SER A 229 -6.18 4.17 16.12
C SER A 229 -4.99 5.05 16.53
N HIS A 230 -3.79 4.47 16.53
CA HIS A 230 -2.51 5.18 16.63
C HIS A 230 -1.92 5.52 15.25
N PHE A 231 -2.74 5.47 14.19
CA PHE A 231 -2.28 5.76 12.84
C PHE A 231 -1.90 7.24 12.68
N LEU A 232 -0.68 7.49 12.19
CA LEU A 232 -0.19 8.81 11.84
C LEU A 232 -0.34 9.04 10.31
N PRO A 233 -1.33 9.83 9.85
CA PRO A 233 -1.44 10.21 8.45
C PRO A 233 -0.27 11.12 8.06
N THR A 234 0.34 10.85 6.92
CA THR A 234 1.30 11.77 6.30
C THR A 234 0.99 11.88 4.81
N SER A 235 1.24 13.06 4.23
CA SER A 235 1.11 13.27 2.79
C SER A 235 1.92 12.23 1.99
N ARG A 236 3.12 11.90 2.46
CA ARG A 236 3.98 10.87 1.86
C ARG A 236 3.31 9.50 1.78
N ARG A 237 2.62 9.05 2.84
CA ARG A 237 1.89 7.77 2.83
C ARG A 237 0.74 7.79 1.82
N ILE A 238 -0.01 8.89 1.76
CA ILE A 238 -1.12 9.05 0.80
C ILE A 238 -0.58 9.00 -0.63
N VAL A 239 0.50 9.74 -0.94
CA VAL A 239 1.12 9.75 -2.28
C VAL A 239 1.64 8.37 -2.67
N GLN A 240 2.23 7.61 -1.73
CA GLN A 240 2.67 6.24 -2.00
C GLN A 240 1.52 5.29 -2.37
N PHE A 241 0.30 5.61 -1.94
CA PHE A 241 -0.92 4.85 -2.21
C PHE A 241 -1.75 5.46 -3.35
N SER A 242 -1.51 6.69 -3.77
CA SER A 242 -2.28 7.35 -4.84
C SER A 242 -1.85 6.88 -6.22
N ASN A 243 -2.79 6.83 -7.17
CA ASN A 243 -2.46 6.75 -8.58
C ASN A 243 -2.14 8.18 -9.04
N GLY A 244 -0.90 8.47 -9.40
CA GLY A 244 -0.48 9.82 -9.85
C GLY A 244 -1.06 10.25 -11.22
N LYS A 245 -2.15 9.64 -11.66
CA LYS A 245 -2.79 9.86 -12.96
C LYS A 245 -4.25 10.26 -12.72
N GLY A 246 -4.59 11.51 -13.02
CA GLY A 246 -5.98 11.94 -13.13
C GLY A 246 -6.66 11.46 -14.42
N PRO A 247 -7.95 11.77 -14.61
CA PRO A 247 -8.73 11.38 -15.78
C PRO A 247 -8.14 11.95 -17.09
N GLY A 248 -8.43 11.26 -18.20
CA GLY A 248 -8.13 11.73 -19.55
C GLY A 248 -9.16 12.77 -20.04
N PRO A 249 -8.86 13.50 -21.12
CA PRO A 249 -9.64 14.68 -21.57
C PRO A 249 -11.11 14.41 -21.94
N ASN A 250 -11.55 13.15 -22.08
CA ASN A 250 -12.94 12.77 -22.31
C ASN A 250 -13.35 11.53 -21.49
N ALA A 251 -12.66 11.26 -20.38
CA ALA A 251 -12.89 10.07 -19.57
C ALA A 251 -14.29 10.12 -18.92
N HIS A 252 -15.03 9.01 -19.01
CA HIS A 252 -16.27 8.84 -18.25
C HIS A 252 -15.93 8.60 -16.77
N ILE A 253 -16.18 9.62 -15.93
CA ILE A 253 -15.90 9.54 -14.49
C ILE A 253 -17.10 8.90 -13.79
N VAL A 254 -16.85 7.79 -13.08
CA VAL A 254 -17.81 7.11 -12.22
C VAL A 254 -17.52 7.51 -10.79
N TYR A 255 -18.55 7.96 -10.06
CA TYR A 255 -18.46 8.26 -8.64
C TYR A 255 -19.26 7.26 -7.81
N ILE A 256 -18.64 6.76 -6.73
CA ILE A 256 -19.28 5.94 -5.72
C ILE A 256 -18.75 6.35 -4.34
N ASP A 257 -19.60 6.34 -3.32
CA ASP A 257 -19.16 6.62 -1.96
C ASP A 257 -19.73 5.66 -0.92
N GLY A 258 -19.18 5.79 0.29
CA GLY A 258 -19.61 5.00 1.41
C GLY A 258 -18.67 5.10 2.59
N ALA A 259 -18.98 4.26 3.59
CA ALA A 259 -18.12 4.12 4.75
C ALA A 259 -16.80 3.44 4.38
N PHE A 260 -16.84 2.35 3.61
CA PHE A 260 -15.66 1.50 3.34
C PHE A 260 -14.90 1.12 4.63
N ASP A 261 -15.64 0.94 5.73
CA ASP A 261 -15.10 0.48 7.01
C ASP A 261 -14.76 -1.00 6.91
N LEU A 262 -13.62 -1.41 7.47
CA LEU A 262 -13.06 -2.76 7.32
C LEU A 262 -13.12 -3.27 5.86
N PHE A 263 -12.49 -2.53 4.94
CA PHE A 263 -12.49 -2.82 3.50
C PHE A 263 -12.28 -4.33 3.21
N HIS A 264 -13.21 -4.94 2.46
CA HIS A 264 -13.39 -6.40 2.38
C HIS A 264 -13.85 -6.84 0.97
N ALA A 265 -13.97 -8.14 0.73
CA ALA A 265 -14.25 -8.71 -0.59
C ALA A 265 -15.53 -8.17 -1.24
N GLY A 266 -16.60 -7.95 -0.46
CA GLY A 266 -17.80 -7.27 -0.97
C GLY A 266 -17.56 -5.84 -1.51
N HIS A 267 -16.70 -5.04 -0.86
CA HIS A 267 -16.33 -3.73 -1.38
C HIS A 267 -15.51 -3.84 -2.67
N VAL A 268 -14.59 -4.82 -2.74
CA VAL A 268 -13.81 -5.11 -3.95
C VAL A 268 -14.74 -5.40 -5.13
N GLU A 269 -15.76 -6.23 -4.92
CA GLU A 269 -16.68 -6.62 -5.98
C GLU A 269 -17.53 -5.46 -6.48
N ILE A 270 -18.05 -4.63 -5.58
CA ILE A 270 -18.80 -3.42 -5.95
C ILE A 270 -17.90 -2.45 -6.73
N LEU A 271 -16.64 -2.27 -6.32
CA LEU A 271 -15.70 -1.39 -7.01
C LEU A 271 -15.26 -1.96 -8.37
N ARG A 272 -15.16 -3.28 -8.51
CA ARG A 272 -14.91 -3.94 -9.79
C ARG A 272 -16.02 -3.64 -10.79
N VAL A 273 -17.28 -3.83 -10.36
CA VAL A 273 -18.45 -3.54 -11.21
C VAL A 273 -18.54 -2.04 -11.52
N ALA A 274 -18.29 -1.16 -10.53
CA ALA A 274 -18.29 0.29 -10.77
C ALA A 274 -17.22 0.73 -11.77
N ARG A 275 -16.04 0.09 -11.75
CA ARG A 275 -14.95 0.34 -12.70
C ARG A 275 -15.32 -0.02 -14.14
N GLU A 276 -16.22 -0.98 -14.35
CA GLU A 276 -16.69 -1.37 -15.69
C GLU A 276 -17.63 -0.33 -16.32
N LEU A 277 -18.17 0.61 -15.52
CA LEU A 277 -19.10 1.63 -15.98
C LEU A 277 -18.41 2.87 -16.59
N GLY A 278 -17.08 3.02 -16.47
CA GLY A 278 -16.37 4.16 -17.03
C GLY A 278 -14.85 4.11 -16.92
N ASP A 279 -14.20 5.17 -17.41
CA ASP A 279 -12.75 5.24 -17.60
C ASP A 279 -12.01 5.74 -16.36
N PHE A 280 -12.71 6.27 -15.36
CA PHE A 280 -12.10 6.77 -14.13
C PHE A 280 -13.01 6.55 -12.92
N LEU A 281 -12.60 5.74 -11.95
CA LEU A 281 -13.38 5.47 -10.73
C LEU A 281 -12.90 6.35 -9.57
N LEU A 282 -13.76 7.29 -9.18
CA LEU A 282 -13.59 8.17 -8.03
C LEU A 282 -14.40 7.68 -6.84
N VAL A 283 -13.73 7.41 -5.71
CA VAL A 283 -14.38 6.85 -4.53
C VAL A 283 -14.44 7.85 -3.37
N GLY A 284 -15.63 8.19 -2.90
CA GLY A 284 -15.81 9.04 -1.71
C GLY A 284 -15.76 8.24 -0.41
N THR A 285 -14.88 8.61 0.52
CA THR A 285 -14.87 8.04 1.88
C THR A 285 -15.47 9.04 2.86
N HIS A 286 -16.63 8.72 3.45
CA HIS A 286 -17.27 9.62 4.41
C HIS A 286 -16.46 9.78 5.69
N ASN A 287 -16.59 10.93 6.35
CA ASN A 287 -15.91 11.29 7.61
C ASN A 287 -16.37 10.37 8.75
N ASP A 288 -15.53 10.20 9.77
CA ASP A 288 -15.83 9.32 10.91
C ASP A 288 -17.09 9.76 11.66
N GLN A 289 -17.25 11.06 11.92
CA GLN A 289 -18.41 11.63 12.63
C GLN A 289 -19.71 11.36 11.86
N THR A 290 -19.69 11.49 10.53
CA THR A 290 -20.84 11.21 9.68
C THR A 290 -21.23 9.74 9.77
N ILE A 291 -20.25 8.84 9.72
CA ILE A 291 -20.48 7.41 9.85
C ILE A 291 -21.02 7.08 11.24
N SER A 292 -20.45 7.64 12.31
CA SER A 292 -20.94 7.43 13.68
C SER A 292 -22.39 7.87 13.84
N ALA A 293 -22.73 9.06 13.32
CA ALA A 293 -24.07 9.61 13.40
C ALA A 293 -25.11 8.78 12.63
N LYS A 294 -24.73 8.19 11.48
CA LYS A 294 -25.65 7.47 10.59
C LYS A 294 -25.71 5.96 10.85
N ARG A 295 -24.61 5.35 11.30
CA ARG A 295 -24.44 3.89 11.41
C ARG A 295 -24.17 3.40 12.84
N GLY A 296 -24.14 4.31 13.81
CA GLY A 296 -23.99 4.03 15.23
C GLY A 296 -22.66 4.54 15.80
N THR A 297 -22.70 4.95 17.07
CA THR A 297 -21.61 5.61 17.82
C THR A 297 -20.26 4.88 17.79
N HIS A 298 -20.27 3.55 17.71
CA HIS A 298 -19.07 2.71 17.70
C HIS A 298 -18.54 2.40 16.28
N ARG A 299 -19.10 3.05 15.25
CA ARG A 299 -18.61 2.99 13.88
C ARG A 299 -17.98 4.34 13.51
N PRO A 300 -16.96 4.37 12.65
CA PRO A 300 -16.29 3.24 12.03
C PRO A 300 -15.25 2.58 12.96
N ILE A 301 -14.85 1.35 12.65
CA ILE A 301 -13.74 0.64 13.32
C ILE A 301 -12.38 1.21 12.87
N MET A 302 -12.30 1.54 11.58
CA MET A 302 -11.14 2.14 10.94
C MET A 302 -11.41 3.63 10.73
N ASN A 303 -10.46 4.48 11.11
CA ASN A 303 -10.62 5.93 10.91
C ASN A 303 -10.59 6.32 9.43
N LEU A 304 -10.94 7.57 9.12
CA LEU A 304 -11.03 8.09 7.76
C LEU A 304 -9.76 7.86 6.94
N HIS A 305 -8.59 8.04 7.53
CA HIS A 305 -7.34 7.90 6.81
C HIS A 305 -6.96 6.44 6.58
N GLU A 306 -7.21 5.55 7.54
CA GLU A 306 -7.00 4.10 7.42
C GLU A 306 -7.91 3.51 6.32
N ARG A 307 -9.18 3.93 6.29
CA ARG A 307 -10.15 3.54 5.25
C ARG A 307 -9.72 4.05 3.88
N SER A 308 -9.30 5.31 3.79
CA SER A 308 -8.83 5.91 2.54
C SER A 308 -7.61 5.18 1.97
N LEU A 309 -6.63 4.78 2.81
CA LEU A 309 -5.50 3.96 2.34
C LEU A 309 -5.93 2.56 1.88
N SER A 310 -6.92 1.97 2.54
CA SER A 310 -7.45 0.65 2.16
C SER A 310 -8.12 0.71 0.79
N VAL A 311 -8.94 1.74 0.55
CA VAL A 311 -9.58 1.99 -0.75
C VAL A 311 -8.55 2.31 -1.84
N LEU A 312 -7.58 3.19 -1.58
CA LEU A 312 -6.52 3.56 -2.53
C LEU A 312 -5.63 2.39 -2.98
N ALA A 313 -5.53 1.33 -2.16
CA ALA A 313 -4.77 0.14 -2.52
C ALA A 313 -5.46 -0.74 -3.57
N CYS A 314 -6.78 -0.58 -3.75
CA CYS A 314 -7.57 -1.36 -4.69
C CYS A 314 -7.26 -0.95 -6.13
N ARG A 315 -7.01 -1.92 -7.01
CA ARG A 315 -6.66 -1.71 -8.43
C ARG A 315 -7.77 -1.09 -9.27
N TYR A 316 -9.01 -1.22 -8.82
CA TYR A 316 -10.17 -0.68 -9.51
C TYR A 316 -10.37 0.81 -9.23
N VAL A 317 -9.74 1.34 -8.18
CA VAL A 317 -9.90 2.73 -7.74
C VAL A 317 -8.81 3.59 -8.35
N ASP A 318 -9.21 4.68 -8.98
CA ASP A 318 -8.28 5.67 -9.52
C ASP A 318 -7.98 6.77 -8.51
N GLU A 319 -9.00 7.27 -7.81
CA GLU A 319 -8.85 8.38 -6.86
C GLU A 319 -9.84 8.29 -5.70
N VAL A 320 -9.51 8.94 -4.57
CA VAL A 320 -10.34 8.97 -3.36
C VAL A 320 -10.59 10.40 -2.91
N ILE A 321 -11.86 10.75 -2.72
CA ILE A 321 -12.26 11.95 -1.98
C ILE A 321 -12.23 11.61 -0.49
N ILE A 322 -11.21 12.10 0.21
CA ILE A 322 -11.05 11.90 1.64
C ILE A 322 -11.98 12.87 2.38
N GLY A 323 -13.02 12.33 3.01
CA GLY A 323 -14.01 13.11 3.74
C GLY A 323 -15.16 13.58 2.85
N ALA A 324 -15.68 12.68 2.01
CA ALA A 324 -16.80 12.96 1.13
C ALA A 324 -18.08 13.26 1.93
N PRO A 325 -18.87 14.28 1.53
CA PRO A 325 -20.15 14.59 2.16
C PRO A 325 -21.13 13.42 2.04
N TRP A 326 -22.16 13.40 2.88
CA TRP A 326 -23.21 12.37 2.82
C TRP A 326 -24.13 12.53 1.60
N GLU A 327 -24.37 13.77 1.19
CA GLU A 327 -25.18 14.11 0.02
C GLU A 327 -24.28 14.63 -1.09
N VAL A 328 -24.50 14.13 -2.30
CA VAL A 328 -23.79 14.59 -3.49
C VAL A 328 -24.35 15.94 -3.91
N SER A 329 -23.61 17.01 -3.57
CA SER A 329 -24.00 18.38 -3.90
C SER A 329 -23.58 18.77 -5.32
N LYS A 330 -24.24 19.79 -5.88
CA LYS A 330 -23.82 20.41 -7.16
C LYS A 330 -22.38 20.92 -7.09
N ASP A 331 -21.99 21.49 -5.95
CA ASP A 331 -20.64 22.00 -5.73
C ASP A 331 -19.60 20.88 -5.80
N MET A 332 -19.90 19.73 -5.21
CA MET A 332 -19.03 18.56 -5.28
C MET A 332 -18.87 18.06 -6.71
N VAL A 333 -19.98 17.91 -7.45
CA VAL A 333 -19.94 17.53 -8.88
C VAL A 333 -19.13 18.54 -9.68
N SER A 334 -19.35 19.84 -9.45
CA SER A 334 -18.60 20.90 -10.13
C SER A 334 -17.10 20.84 -9.83
N THR A 335 -16.71 20.57 -8.58
CA THR A 335 -15.31 20.45 -8.15
C THR A 335 -14.63 19.28 -8.85
N ILE A 336 -15.29 18.12 -8.91
CA ILE A 336 -14.79 16.92 -9.61
C ILE A 336 -14.57 17.20 -11.09
N LEU A 337 -15.50 17.90 -11.74
CA LEU A 337 -15.38 18.29 -13.15
C LEU A 337 -14.31 19.39 -13.35
N TRP A 338 -14.14 20.31 -12.40
CA TRP A 338 -13.13 21.38 -12.43
C TRP A 338 -11.69 20.85 -12.41
N PHE A 339 -11.41 19.80 -11.64
CA PHE A 339 -10.10 19.14 -11.65
C PHE A 339 -9.72 18.60 -13.03
N ASN A 340 -10.71 18.22 -13.84
CA ASN A 340 -10.50 17.78 -15.22
C ASN A 340 -10.16 18.95 -16.16
N LEU A 341 -10.74 20.14 -15.90
CA LEU A 341 -10.52 21.36 -16.69
C LEU A 341 -9.14 22.01 -16.43
N LEU A 342 -8.62 21.97 -15.21
CA LEU A 342 -7.30 22.55 -14.89
C LEU A 342 -6.13 21.86 -15.59
N ARG A 343 -6.29 20.59 -16.01
CA ARG A 343 -5.31 19.91 -16.87
C ARG A 343 -5.25 20.44 -18.31
N LEU A 344 -6.30 21.12 -18.79
CA LEU A 344 -6.26 21.83 -20.08
C LEU A 344 -5.52 23.18 -19.99
N ILE A 345 -5.23 23.68 -18.78
CA ILE A 345 -4.63 25.01 -18.57
C ILE A 345 -3.13 24.93 -18.20
N PHE A 346 -2.62 23.75 -17.86
CA PHE A 346 -1.19 23.53 -17.63
C PHE A 346 -0.66 22.37 -18.48
N PHE A 347 -0.28 22.70 -19.73
CA PHE A 347 0.87 22.16 -20.45
C PHE A 347 1.37 23.19 -21.47
#